data_AF-A0A9R0YKM7-F1
#
_entry.id   AF-A0A9R0YKM7-F1
#
_cell.length_a   1.000
_cell.length_b   1.000
_cell.length_c   1.000
_cell.angle_alpha   90.00
_cell.angle_beta   90.00
_cell.angle_gamma   90.00
#
_symmetry.space_group_name_H-M   'P 1'
#
loop_
_entity.id
_entity.type
_entity.pdbx_description
1 polymer ?
#
loop_
_entity_poly.entity_id
_entity_poly.type
_entity_poly.pdbx_seq_one_letter_code
_entity_poly.pdbx_strand_id
1 'polypeptide(L)'
;MPVAVDTRDGIRLVFEVEPNQDFHGLVCEGANMLPSKFLDDSFRDRHGKIINIRHLDQVIKSINGWYQERGLTGMVSYAEILSGGILRLQVSEAEVNNINIRFLDRRTGEPTIGKTKPETILQQLTTKKGQAYNRAQVKRDVETILTMGIMEDVTIIPQPVGDSNKVDLVMNLVERKSGGFSAGGGISSGITNGPLSGLIGRSVDSSVNTILFPLGWNMACLIM
;
A
#
# COMPACT_ATOMS: atom_id res chain seq x y z
N MET A 1 21.45 -13.56 -31.10
CA MET A 1 21.05 -12.82 -32.33
C MET A 1 20.88 -13.86 -33.43
N PRO A 2 19.89 -13.74 -34.34
CA PRO A 2 19.75 -14.69 -35.43
C PRO A 2 20.99 -14.66 -36.32
N VAL A 3 21.36 -15.83 -36.84
CA VAL A 3 22.42 -15.97 -37.83
C VAL A 3 21.77 -15.94 -39.21
N ALA A 4 22.16 -14.97 -40.04
CA ALA A 4 21.75 -14.90 -41.42
C ALA A 4 22.65 -15.79 -42.28
N VAL A 5 22.04 -16.75 -42.98
CA VAL A 5 22.71 -17.66 -43.91
C VAL A 5 22.19 -17.37 -45.30
N ASP A 6 23.07 -16.94 -46.20
CA ASP A 6 22.69 -16.66 -47.58
C ASP A 6 22.50 -17.97 -48.35
N THR A 7 21.40 -18.09 -49.08
CA THR A 7 21.05 -19.29 -49.85
C THR A 7 20.70 -18.91 -51.29
N ARG A 8 20.75 -19.88 -52.21
CA ARG A 8 20.50 -19.64 -53.64
C ARG A 8 19.18 -18.91 -53.93
N ASP A 9 18.18 -19.12 -53.07
CA ASP A 9 16.82 -18.58 -53.21
C ASP A 9 16.54 -17.40 -52.26
N GLY A 10 17.53 -16.91 -51.51
CA GLY A 10 17.41 -15.77 -50.59
C GLY A 10 18.07 -15.98 -49.23
N ILE A 11 17.74 -15.14 -48.24
CA ILE A 11 18.36 -15.16 -46.91
C ILE A 11 17.56 -16.06 -45.96
N ARG A 12 18.20 -17.06 -45.36
CA ARG A 12 17.66 -17.88 -44.27
C ARG A 12 18.12 -17.33 -42.93
N LEU A 13 17.19 -16.93 -42.07
CA LEU A 13 17.49 -16.54 -40.70
C LEU A 13 17.34 -17.76 -39.78
N VAL A 14 18.42 -18.15 -39.11
CA VAL A 14 18.44 -19.24 -38.13
C VAL A 14 18.45 -18.64 -36.73
N PHE A 15 17.47 -19.03 -35.92
CA PHE A 15 17.38 -18.66 -34.51
C PHE A 15 17.72 -19.89 -33.67
N GLU A 16 18.85 -19.85 -32.98
CA GLU A 16 19.13 -20.79 -31.91
C GLU A 16 18.46 -20.29 -30.64
N VAL A 17 17.64 -21.15 -30.03
CA VAL A 17 16.92 -20.85 -28.80
C VAL A 17 17.17 -21.96 -27.80
N GLU A 18 17.43 -21.58 -26.55
CA GLU A 18 17.50 -22.52 -25.44
C GLU A 18 16.12 -22.58 -24.76
N PRO A 19 15.53 -23.78 -24.59
CA PRO A 19 14.27 -23.92 -23.89
C PRO A 19 14.46 -23.64 -22.39
N ASN A 20 13.45 -23.01 -21.78
CA ASN A 20 13.42 -22.82 -20.33
C ASN A 20 13.42 -24.17 -19.60
N GLN A 21 13.97 -24.16 -18.39
CA GLN A 21 13.99 -25.34 -17.51
C GLN A 21 12.58 -25.71 -17.04
N ASP A 22 12.42 -26.96 -16.59
CA ASP A 22 11.20 -27.44 -15.95
C ASP A 22 11.05 -26.83 -14.56
N PHE A 23 9.82 -26.49 -14.17
CA PHE A 23 9.53 -25.93 -12.86
C PHE A 23 9.55 -27.03 -11.78
N HIS A 24 10.45 -26.89 -10.80
CA HIS A 24 10.62 -27.83 -9.70
C HIS A 24 10.24 -27.27 -8.34
N GLY A 25 10.26 -25.94 -8.17
CA GLY A 25 9.92 -25.36 -6.87
C GLY A 25 9.94 -23.85 -6.86
N LEU A 26 9.41 -23.29 -5.77
CA LEU A 26 9.34 -21.86 -5.53
C LEU A 26 9.91 -21.53 -4.16
N VAL A 27 10.77 -20.52 -4.10
CA VAL A 27 11.25 -19.90 -2.87
C VAL A 27 10.75 -18.46 -2.86
N CYS A 28 10.01 -18.07 -1.83
CA CYS A 28 9.53 -16.71 -1.66
C CYS A 28 10.16 -16.09 -0.41
N GLU A 29 10.87 -15.00 -0.58
CA GLU A 29 11.56 -14.27 0.50
C GLU A 29 10.89 -12.92 0.75
N GLY A 30 10.88 -12.47 2.01
CA GLY A 30 10.35 -11.15 2.39
C GLY A 30 8.82 -11.04 2.41
N ALA A 31 8.10 -12.15 2.25
CA ALA A 31 6.64 -12.21 2.25
C ALA A 31 6.11 -12.68 3.62
N ASN A 32 6.09 -11.79 4.63
CA ASN A 32 5.60 -12.14 5.97
C ASN A 32 4.07 -12.21 6.03
N MET A 33 3.38 -11.44 5.19
CA MET A 33 1.91 -11.37 5.18
C MET A 33 1.28 -12.30 4.14
N LEU A 34 1.99 -12.68 3.08
CA LEU A 34 1.47 -13.54 2.02
C LEU A 34 1.34 -15.00 2.50
N PRO A 35 0.14 -15.60 2.46
CA PRO A 35 -0.02 -17.00 2.83
C PRO A 35 0.72 -17.92 1.86
N SER A 36 1.49 -18.88 2.37
CA SER A 36 2.19 -19.88 1.54
C SER A 36 1.22 -20.64 0.62
N LYS A 37 0.03 -20.98 1.12
CA LYS A 37 -1.04 -21.63 0.34
C LYS A 37 -1.41 -20.86 -0.92
N PHE A 38 -1.40 -19.53 -0.89
CA PHE A 38 -1.71 -18.71 -2.06
C PHE A 38 -0.69 -18.94 -3.18
N LEU A 39 0.59 -19.08 -2.82
CA LEU A 39 1.66 -19.39 -3.75
C LEU A 39 1.57 -20.84 -4.25
N ASP A 40 1.36 -21.78 -3.34
CA ASP A 40 1.23 -23.20 -3.68
C ASP A 40 0.10 -23.42 -4.69
N ASP A 41 -1.08 -22.84 -4.45
CA ASP A 41 -2.24 -22.93 -5.35
C ASP A 41 -1.97 -22.28 -6.71
N SER A 42 -1.17 -21.19 -6.75
CA SER A 42 -0.81 -20.51 -8.00
C SER A 42 0.12 -21.33 -8.90
N PHE A 43 0.89 -22.27 -8.33
CA PHE A 43 1.90 -23.07 -9.04
C PHE A 43 1.62 -24.59 -9.05
N ARG A 44 0.56 -25.05 -8.39
CA ARG A 44 0.22 -26.47 -8.21
C ARG A 44 0.20 -27.27 -9.52
N ASP A 45 -0.43 -26.72 -10.56
CA ASP A 45 -0.60 -27.40 -11.85
C ASP A 45 0.61 -27.26 -12.79
N ARG A 46 1.69 -26.64 -12.30
CA ARG A 46 2.89 -26.32 -13.09
C ARG A 46 4.10 -27.16 -12.72
N HIS A 47 4.04 -27.94 -11.65
CA HIS A 47 5.13 -28.80 -11.25
C HIS A 47 5.53 -29.77 -12.38
N GLY A 48 6.82 -29.81 -12.73
CA GLY A 48 7.37 -30.60 -13.82
C GLY A 48 7.04 -30.12 -15.23
N LYS A 49 6.54 -28.89 -15.41
CA LYS A 49 6.31 -28.27 -16.72
C LYS A 49 7.34 -27.18 -16.98
N ILE A 50 7.66 -26.96 -18.26
CA ILE A 50 8.53 -25.87 -18.71
C ILE A 50 8.06 -24.53 -18.13
N ILE A 51 8.98 -23.77 -17.56
CA ILE A 51 8.71 -22.46 -16.99
C ILE A 51 8.24 -21.50 -18.09
N ASN A 52 7.03 -20.98 -17.92
CA ASN A 52 6.43 -20.00 -18.83
C ASN A 52 6.47 -18.60 -18.21
N ILE A 53 7.23 -17.69 -18.82
CA ILE A 53 7.41 -16.32 -18.33
C ILE A 53 6.07 -15.55 -18.30
N ARG A 54 5.19 -15.78 -19.28
CA ARG A 54 3.86 -15.10 -19.30
C ARG A 54 2.99 -15.54 -18.12
N HIS A 55 3.09 -16.80 -17.73
CA HIS A 55 2.39 -17.31 -16.55
C HIS A 55 2.98 -16.74 -15.27
N LEU A 56 4.32 -16.67 -15.18
CA LEU A 56 5.00 -16.04 -14.04
C LEU A 56 4.54 -14.59 -13.86
N ASP A 57 4.46 -13.81 -14.94
CA ASP A 57 3.94 -12.44 -14.91
C ASP A 57 2.49 -12.37 -14.40
N GLN A 58 1.64 -13.32 -14.78
CA GLN A 58 0.26 -13.39 -14.28
C GLN A 58 0.21 -13.68 -12.77
N VAL A 59 1.07 -14.58 -12.28
CA VAL A 59 1.15 -14.86 -10.85
C VAL A 59 1.69 -13.65 -10.09
N ILE A 60 2.73 -12.98 -10.59
CA ILE A 60 3.25 -11.75 -9.98
C ILE A 60 2.17 -10.66 -9.92
N LYS A 61 1.38 -10.49 -10.99
CA LYS A 61 0.23 -9.57 -10.98
C LYS A 61 -0.81 -9.95 -9.94
N SER A 62 -1.07 -11.25 -9.78
CA SER A 62 -2.02 -11.77 -8.78
C SER A 62 -1.53 -11.53 -7.35
N ILE A 63 -0.23 -11.74 -7.09
CA ILE A 63 0.42 -11.42 -5.81
C ILE A 63 0.31 -9.91 -5.52
N ASN A 64 0.69 -9.07 -6.47
CA ASN A 64 0.61 -7.61 -6.31
C ASN A 64 -0.86 -7.16 -6.10
N GLY A 65 -1.81 -7.76 -6.81
CA GLY A 65 -3.24 -7.54 -6.60
C GLY A 65 -3.71 -7.92 -5.19
N TRP A 66 -3.26 -9.07 -4.67
CA TRP A 66 -3.60 -9.52 -3.32
C TRP A 66 -3.22 -8.51 -2.23
N TYR A 67 -2.05 -7.86 -2.35
CA TYR A 67 -1.62 -6.78 -1.46
C TYR A 67 -2.47 -5.52 -1.63
N GLN A 68 -2.70 -5.10 -2.89
CA GLN A 68 -3.46 -3.90 -3.22
C GLN A 68 -4.89 -3.95 -2.71
N GLU A 69 -5.58 -5.07 -2.92
CA GLU A 69 -6.97 -5.28 -2.46
C GLU A 69 -7.11 -5.17 -0.94
N ARG A 70 -6.04 -5.52 -0.20
CA ARG A 70 -6.00 -5.42 1.26
C ARG A 70 -5.49 -4.07 1.77
N GLY A 71 -5.11 -3.17 0.86
CA GLY A 71 -4.51 -1.87 1.18
C GLY A 71 -3.09 -1.96 1.75
N LEU A 72 -2.45 -3.13 1.65
CA LEU A 72 -1.09 -3.35 2.12
C LEU A 72 -0.09 -2.77 1.11
N THR A 73 0.97 -2.13 1.61
CA THR A 73 2.08 -1.68 0.76
C THR A 73 3.09 -2.81 0.66
N GLY A 74 2.82 -3.75 -0.25
CA GLY A 74 3.72 -4.84 -0.58
C GLY A 74 3.72 -5.10 -2.09
N MET A 75 4.86 -5.51 -2.64
CA MET A 75 4.97 -5.91 -4.04
C MET A 75 6.15 -6.86 -4.26
N VAL A 76 6.07 -7.66 -5.32
CA VAL A 76 7.22 -8.42 -5.81
C VAL A 76 8.26 -7.43 -6.34
N SER A 77 9.44 -7.42 -5.72
CA SER A 77 10.55 -6.54 -6.09
C SER A 77 11.49 -7.18 -7.10
N TYR A 78 11.64 -8.51 -7.03
CA TYR A 78 12.54 -9.24 -7.91
C TYR A 78 12.06 -10.69 -8.10
N ALA A 79 12.29 -11.23 -9.30
CA ALA A 79 11.96 -12.60 -9.65
C ALA A 79 13.08 -13.18 -10.52
N GLU A 80 13.62 -14.33 -10.13
CA GLU A 80 14.66 -15.03 -10.86
C GLU A 80 14.37 -16.52 -11.01
N ILE A 81 14.90 -17.09 -12.09
CA ILE A 81 14.89 -18.53 -12.34
C ILE A 81 16.29 -19.04 -12.01
N LEU A 82 16.40 -19.83 -10.95
CA LEU A 82 17.64 -20.46 -10.53
C LEU A 82 17.88 -21.77 -11.30
N SER A 83 19.15 -22.18 -11.36
CA SER A 83 19.54 -23.48 -11.89
C SER A 83 18.83 -24.61 -11.16
N GLY A 84 18.29 -25.57 -11.91
CA GLY A 84 17.48 -26.67 -11.37
C GLY A 84 15.99 -26.34 -11.27
N GLY A 85 15.51 -25.33 -12.01
CA GLY A 85 14.08 -25.07 -12.15
C GLY A 85 13.40 -24.47 -10.92
N ILE A 86 14.16 -23.84 -10.03
CA ILE A 86 13.63 -23.19 -8.82
C ILE A 86 13.37 -21.72 -9.15
N LEU A 87 12.13 -21.26 -8.94
CA LEU A 87 11.79 -19.85 -9.01
C LEU A 87 12.08 -19.21 -7.66
N ARG A 88 12.82 -18.10 -7.64
CA ARG A 88 12.99 -17.27 -6.46
C ARG A 88 12.24 -15.97 -6.65
N LEU A 89 11.31 -15.69 -5.75
CA LEU A 89 10.57 -14.45 -5.68
C LEU A 89 11.00 -13.68 -4.44
N GLN A 90 11.37 -12.42 -4.64
CA GLN A 90 11.60 -11.49 -3.55
C GLN A 90 10.41 -10.54 -3.47
N VAL A 91 9.82 -10.46 -2.28
CA VAL A 91 8.72 -9.57 -1.97
C VAL A 91 9.20 -8.50 -1.02
N SER A 92 8.88 -7.26 -1.33
CA SER A 92 9.11 -6.12 -0.45
C SER A 92 7.80 -5.74 0.20
N GLU A 93 7.66 -6.05 1.49
CA GLU A 93 6.56 -5.59 2.34
C GLU A 93 7.04 -4.42 3.21
N ALA A 94 6.37 -3.28 3.10
CA ALA A 94 6.70 -2.12 3.91
C ALA A 94 6.24 -2.34 5.37
N GLU A 95 7.13 -2.10 6.34
CA GLU A 95 6.85 -2.19 7.78
C GLU A 95 6.91 -0.82 8.44
N VAL A 96 6.02 -0.56 9.40
CA VAL A 96 6.03 0.67 10.19
C VAL A 96 7.16 0.63 11.22
N ASN A 97 8.20 1.44 11.03
CA ASN A 97 9.35 1.50 11.94
C ASN A 97 9.12 2.44 13.13
N ASN A 98 8.55 3.62 12.89
CA ASN A 98 8.21 4.55 13.95
C ASN A 98 6.99 5.41 13.59
N ILE A 99 6.34 5.97 14.62
CA ILE A 99 5.22 6.91 14.47
C ILE A 99 5.60 8.18 15.24
N ASN A 100 5.86 9.26 14.51
CA ASN A 100 6.28 10.54 15.04
C ASN A 100 5.12 11.54 14.98
N ILE A 101 4.69 12.04 16.12
CA ILE A 101 3.63 13.05 16.21
C ILE A 101 4.25 14.45 16.23
N ARG A 102 3.71 15.35 15.41
CA ARG A 102 4.07 16.77 15.36
C ARG A 102 2.79 17.61 15.42
N PHE A 103 2.72 18.50 16.40
CA PHE A 103 1.66 19.49 16.45
C PHE A 103 2.07 20.71 15.64
N LEU A 104 1.18 21.22 14.80
CA LEU A 104 1.39 22.39 13.96
C LEU A 104 0.45 23.52 14.36
N ASP A 105 0.94 24.76 14.30
CA ASP A 105 0.08 25.93 14.44
C ASP A 105 -0.76 26.12 13.16
N ARG A 106 -2.07 26.31 13.32
CA ARG A 106 -3.00 26.49 12.20
C ARG A 106 -2.62 27.66 11.27
N ARG A 107 -2.08 28.74 11.82
CA ARG A 107 -1.84 29.99 11.09
C ARG A 107 -0.49 29.98 10.41
N THR A 108 0.54 29.45 11.06
CA THR A 108 1.91 29.48 10.53
C THR A 108 2.35 28.16 9.89
N GLY A 109 1.71 27.04 10.23
CA GLY A 109 2.13 25.70 9.83
C GLY A 109 3.41 25.23 10.54
N GLU A 110 3.92 26.00 11.50
CA GLU A 110 5.16 25.69 12.22
C GLU A 110 4.90 24.73 13.38
N PRO A 111 5.91 23.90 13.77
CA PRO A 111 5.82 23.06 14.94
C PRO A 111 5.50 23.85 16.21
N THR A 112 4.51 23.39 16.96
CA THR A 112 4.09 23.99 18.23
C THR A 112 3.98 22.93 19.33
N ILE A 113 3.80 23.38 20.58
CA ILE A 113 3.53 22.49 21.71
C ILE A 113 2.03 22.20 21.74
N GLY A 114 1.66 20.95 21.48
CA GLY A 114 0.28 20.48 21.59
C GLY A 114 -0.20 20.44 23.03
N LYS A 115 -1.50 20.72 23.24
CA LYS A 115 -2.15 20.59 24.55
C LYS A 115 -2.51 19.14 24.87
N THR A 116 -2.76 18.33 23.84
CA THR A 116 -3.08 16.91 23.94
C THR A 116 -1.81 16.11 24.12
N LYS A 117 -1.83 15.15 25.06
CA LYS A 117 -0.73 14.21 25.25
C LYS A 117 -0.60 13.30 24.01
N PRO A 118 0.60 13.15 23.41
CA PRO A 118 0.80 12.27 22.26
C PRO A 118 0.34 10.84 22.50
N GLU A 119 0.49 10.33 23.73
CA GLU A 119 0.09 8.98 24.11
C GLU A 119 -1.42 8.76 23.96
N THR A 120 -2.23 9.79 24.23
CA THR A 120 -3.69 9.72 24.05
C THR A 120 -4.06 9.48 22.59
N ILE A 121 -3.29 10.06 21.67
CA ILE A 121 -3.51 9.92 20.22
C ILE A 121 -3.03 8.55 19.76
N LEU A 122 -1.83 8.14 20.17
CA LEU A 122 -1.27 6.82 19.85
C LEU A 122 -2.16 5.66 20.31
N GLN A 123 -2.87 5.81 21.42
CA GLN A 123 -3.82 4.80 21.92
C GLN A 123 -5.05 4.61 21.02
N GLN A 124 -5.41 5.60 20.22
CA GLN A 124 -6.55 5.52 19.30
C GLN A 124 -6.15 4.97 17.93
N LEU A 125 -4.85 4.88 17.65
CA LEU A 125 -4.36 4.32 16.40
C LEU A 125 -4.49 2.81 16.40
N THR A 126 -5.04 2.28 15.31
CA THR A 126 -4.98 0.85 15.04
C THR A 126 -3.59 0.47 14.52
N THR A 127 -2.95 1.35 13.75
CA THR A 127 -1.61 1.14 13.21
C THR A 127 -0.56 1.18 14.32
N LYS A 128 0.31 0.16 14.37
CA LYS A 128 1.38 0.05 15.38
C LYS A 128 2.75 -0.10 14.75
N LYS A 129 3.78 0.28 15.51
CA LYS A 129 5.18 -0.05 15.19
C LYS A 129 5.34 -1.57 15.05
N GLY A 130 6.08 -2.00 14.05
CA GLY A 130 6.32 -3.41 13.72
C GLY A 130 5.26 -4.04 12.82
N GLN A 131 4.17 -3.32 12.53
CA GLN A 131 3.10 -3.83 11.67
C GLN A 131 3.40 -3.54 10.20
N ALA A 132 2.95 -4.41 9.30
CA ALA A 132 2.92 -4.11 7.86
C ALA A 132 2.12 -2.82 7.58
N TYR A 133 2.71 -1.92 6.80
CA TYR A 133 2.14 -0.63 6.46
C TYR A 133 0.91 -0.80 5.55
N ASN A 134 -0.25 -0.43 6.09
CA ASN A 134 -1.53 -0.51 5.41
C ASN A 134 -2.13 0.89 5.22
N ARG A 135 -2.26 1.33 3.96
CA ARG A 135 -2.78 2.65 3.61
C ARG A 135 -4.25 2.82 3.99
N ALA A 136 -5.05 1.77 3.81
CA ALA A 136 -6.46 1.78 4.18
C ALA A 136 -6.67 1.84 5.70
N GLN A 137 -5.75 1.25 6.48
CA GLN A 137 -5.76 1.36 7.93
C GLN A 137 -5.36 2.77 8.39
N VAL A 138 -4.28 3.33 7.82
CA VAL A 138 -3.84 4.70 8.13
C VAL A 138 -4.92 5.72 7.81
N LYS A 139 -5.64 5.56 6.69
CA LYS A 139 -6.80 6.41 6.36
C LYS A 139 -7.90 6.33 7.43
N ARG A 140 -8.24 5.12 7.90
CA ARG A 140 -9.21 4.93 8.99
C ARG A 140 -8.74 5.53 10.32
N ASP A 141 -7.44 5.45 10.60
CA ASP A 141 -6.86 6.07 11.79
C ASP A 141 -6.97 7.61 11.74
N VAL A 142 -6.75 8.23 10.58
CA VAL A 142 -6.99 9.68 10.36
C VAL A 142 -8.45 10.03 10.65
N GLU A 143 -9.40 9.29 10.06
CA GLU A 143 -10.84 9.50 10.28
C GLU A 143 -11.23 9.35 11.76
N THR A 144 -10.64 8.38 12.46
CA THR A 144 -10.86 8.13 13.89
C THR A 144 -10.40 9.32 14.72
N ILE A 145 -9.20 9.85 14.48
CA ILE A 145 -8.67 11.01 15.20
C ILE A 145 -9.50 12.27 14.94
N LEU A 146 -9.93 12.49 13.70
CA LEU A 146 -10.81 13.61 13.36
C LEU A 146 -12.17 13.49 14.06
N THR A 147 -12.71 12.28 14.16
CA THR A 147 -13.99 11.99 14.82
C THR A 147 -13.94 12.28 16.33
N MET A 148 -12.78 12.19 16.97
CA MET A 148 -12.62 12.58 18.38
C MET A 148 -12.93 14.07 18.64
N GLY A 149 -12.91 14.91 17.61
CA GLY A 149 -13.26 16.34 17.71
C GLY A 149 -12.22 17.22 18.40
N ILE A 150 -11.08 16.64 18.83
CA ILE A 150 -9.95 17.36 19.43
C ILE A 150 -9.00 17.95 18.37
N MET A 151 -8.91 17.30 17.21
CA MET A 151 -8.14 17.76 16.06
C MET A 151 -9.05 18.43 15.04
N GLU A 152 -8.54 19.45 14.37
CA GLU A 152 -9.18 20.08 13.22
C GLU A 152 -8.66 19.52 11.91
N ASP A 153 -7.34 19.30 11.84
CA ASP A 153 -6.68 18.72 10.69
C ASP A 153 -5.65 17.67 11.12
N VAL A 154 -5.55 16.60 10.34
CA VAL A 154 -4.73 15.43 10.61
C VAL A 154 -4.16 14.95 9.28
N THR A 155 -2.85 14.99 9.14
CA THR A 155 -2.14 14.51 7.96
C THR A 155 -1.07 13.52 8.37
N ILE A 156 -1.08 12.30 7.82
CA ILE A 156 -0.05 11.29 8.06
C ILE A 156 0.79 11.12 6.80
N ILE A 157 2.09 11.40 6.91
CA ILE A 157 3.05 11.34 5.82
C ILE A 157 3.98 10.16 6.05
N PRO A 158 3.95 9.11 5.20
CA PRO A 158 4.93 8.05 5.23
C PRO A 158 6.29 8.55 4.71
N GLN A 159 7.35 8.34 5.46
CA GLN A 159 8.74 8.64 5.10
C GLN A 159 9.57 7.36 5.04
N PRO A 160 10.19 7.01 3.90
CA PRO A 160 11.03 5.81 3.81
C PRO A 160 12.29 5.96 4.67
N VAL A 161 12.73 4.86 5.28
CA VAL A 161 13.92 4.82 6.13
C VAL A 161 15.08 4.16 5.37
N GLY A 162 15.89 4.99 4.71
CA GLY A 162 17.04 4.54 3.91
C GLY A 162 16.64 3.51 2.85
N ASP A 163 17.48 2.48 2.66
CA ASP A 163 17.25 1.38 1.71
C ASP A 163 16.48 0.19 2.33
N SER A 164 15.94 0.36 3.53
CA SER A 164 15.14 -0.70 4.16
C SER A 164 13.68 -0.62 3.71
N ASN A 165 12.98 -1.76 3.68
CA ASN A 165 11.53 -1.82 3.47
C ASN A 165 10.75 -1.29 4.70
N LYS A 166 11.22 -0.21 5.32
CA LYS A 166 10.65 0.37 6.52
C LYS A 166 10.24 1.81 6.29
N VAL A 167 9.16 2.20 6.95
CA VAL A 167 8.53 3.51 6.81
C VAL A 167 8.30 4.12 8.19
N ASP A 168 8.74 5.36 8.35
CA ASP A 168 8.39 6.20 9.49
C ASP A 168 7.14 7.01 9.16
N LEU A 169 6.13 6.96 10.02
CA LEU A 169 4.89 7.72 9.86
C LEU A 169 5.01 9.04 10.60
N VAL A 170 5.04 10.16 9.87
CA VAL A 170 5.00 11.50 10.46
C VAL A 170 3.56 12.00 10.47
N MET A 171 2.99 12.12 11.66
CA MET A 171 1.64 12.60 11.88
C MET A 171 1.66 14.07 12.24
N ASN A 172 1.22 14.90 11.30
CA ASN A 172 1.03 16.34 11.49
C ASN A 172 -0.39 16.59 11.96
N LEU A 173 -0.52 17.27 13.11
CA LEU A 173 -1.79 17.50 13.80
C LEU A 173 -2.00 18.99 14.04
N VAL A 174 -3.21 19.47 13.73
CA VAL A 174 -3.65 20.81 14.10
C VAL A 174 -4.77 20.69 15.12
N GLU A 175 -4.51 21.17 16.34
CA GLU A 175 -5.51 21.11 17.42
C GLU A 175 -6.62 22.14 17.20
N ARG A 176 -7.84 21.75 17.58
CA ARG A 176 -8.97 22.67 17.59
C ARG A 176 -8.79 23.70 18.69
N LYS A 177 -9.02 24.99 18.38
CA LYS A 177 -9.10 26.02 19.44
C LYS A 177 -10.32 25.74 20.32
N SER A 178 -10.11 25.74 21.64
CA SER A 178 -11.11 25.46 22.69
C SER A 178 -12.19 26.57 22.85
N GLY A 179 -12.59 27.24 21.78
CA GLY A 179 -13.49 28.40 21.78
C GLY A 179 -14.60 28.36 20.73
N GLY A 180 -14.91 27.18 20.18
CA GLY A 180 -16.03 27.03 19.25
C GLY A 180 -17.36 26.91 19.98
N PHE A 181 -18.27 27.86 19.77
CA PHE A 181 -19.68 27.72 20.09
C PHE A 181 -20.23 26.47 19.39
N SER A 182 -20.42 25.38 20.14
CA SER A 182 -21.21 24.23 19.69
C SER A 182 -22.68 24.56 19.91
N ALA A 183 -23.36 25.07 18.88
CA ALA A 183 -24.82 25.15 18.87
C ALA A 183 -25.38 23.78 18.47
N GLY A 184 -25.32 22.82 19.40
CA GLY A 184 -25.92 21.50 19.24
C GLY A 184 -27.44 21.58 19.41
N GLY A 185 -28.18 21.74 18.32
CA GLY A 185 -29.61 21.48 18.29
C GLY A 185 -29.87 19.97 18.27
N GLY A 186 -30.07 19.37 19.44
CA GLY A 186 -30.51 17.97 19.54
C GLY A 186 -32.00 17.87 19.22
N ILE A 187 -32.37 17.15 18.16
CA ILE A 187 -33.75 16.69 17.99
C ILE A 187 -33.90 15.35 18.71
N SER A 188 -34.41 15.38 19.94
CA SER A 188 -35.00 14.18 20.53
C SER A 188 -36.30 13.91 19.77
N SER A 189 -36.28 12.90 18.90
CA SER A 189 -37.53 12.39 18.31
C SER A 189 -38.22 11.53 19.36
N GLY A 190 -38.89 12.20 20.30
CA GLY A 190 -39.98 11.61 21.07
C GLY A 190 -41.17 11.41 20.13
N ILE A 191 -41.54 10.15 19.96
CA ILE A 191 -42.84 9.60 19.51
C ILE A 191 -43.83 10.65 18.96
N THR A 192 -44.02 10.66 17.63
CA THR A 192 -45.26 11.17 17.05
C THR A 192 -45.56 10.44 15.74
N ASN A 193 -46.68 9.71 15.76
CA ASN A 193 -47.28 9.03 14.63
C ASN A 193 -47.71 10.04 13.56
N GLY A 194 -47.35 9.83 12.29
CA GLY A 194 -47.94 10.57 11.18
C GLY A 194 -47.12 10.51 9.88
N PRO A 195 -47.75 10.27 8.71
CA PRO A 195 -47.04 10.16 7.45
C PRO A 195 -46.79 11.56 6.86
N LEU A 196 -45.68 11.71 6.14
CA LEU A 196 -45.18 12.93 5.47
C LEU A 196 -44.36 13.85 6.38
N SER A 197 -43.04 13.88 6.18
CA SER A 197 -42.32 15.15 5.94
C SER A 197 -40.85 14.93 5.56
N GLY A 198 -40.46 15.53 4.43
CA GLY A 198 -39.19 16.25 4.31
C GLY A 198 -37.89 15.46 4.29
N LEU A 199 -37.52 14.96 3.10
CA LEU A 199 -36.12 14.73 2.74
C LEU A 199 -35.36 16.06 2.81
N ILE A 200 -34.62 16.30 3.88
CA ILE A 200 -33.56 17.33 3.90
C ILE A 200 -32.25 16.59 3.61
N GLY A 201 -31.91 16.54 2.32
CA GLY A 201 -30.59 16.15 1.87
C GLY A 201 -29.58 17.19 2.34
N ARG A 202 -28.62 16.77 3.15
CA ARG A 202 -27.43 17.57 3.48
C ARG A 202 -26.23 16.87 2.85
N SER A 203 -25.83 17.34 1.68
CA SER A 203 -24.53 16.99 1.09
C SER A 203 -23.44 17.62 1.94
N VAL A 204 -22.70 16.81 2.67
CA VAL A 204 -21.39 17.20 3.19
C VAL A 204 -20.40 16.96 2.07
N ASP A 205 -20.00 18.03 1.40
CA ASP A 205 -18.80 18.00 0.56
C ASP A 205 -17.60 17.98 1.51
N SER A 206 -17.08 16.78 1.77
CA SER A 206 -15.77 16.60 2.39
C SER A 206 -14.74 16.55 1.26
N SER A 207 -14.10 17.68 0.97
CA SER A 207 -12.92 17.73 0.10
C SER A 207 -11.75 17.08 0.86
N VAL A 208 -11.66 15.75 0.78
CA VAL A 208 -10.46 15.02 1.21
C VAL A 208 -9.38 15.33 0.18
N ASN A 209 -8.57 16.35 0.44
CA ASN A 209 -7.40 16.66 -0.37
C ASN A 209 -6.29 15.67 -0.03
N THR A 210 -6.44 14.41 -0.47
CA THR A 210 -5.31 13.50 -0.55
C THR A 210 -4.43 13.99 -1.69
N ILE A 211 -3.34 14.67 -1.34
CA ILE A 211 -2.30 15.06 -2.30
C ILE A 211 -1.76 13.79 -2.94
N LEU A 212 -2.16 13.57 -4.18
CA LEU A 212 -1.66 12.56 -5.08
C LEU A 212 -0.25 13.01 -5.50
N PHE A 213 0.80 12.52 -4.83
CA PHE A 213 2.14 12.69 -5.39
C PHE A 213 2.30 11.82 -6.63
N PRO A 214 2.91 12.33 -7.70
CA PRO A 214 2.99 11.66 -8.97
C PRO A 214 3.91 10.45 -8.89
N LEU A 215 3.47 9.38 -9.56
CA LEU A 215 4.29 8.25 -9.98
C LEU A 215 5.59 8.75 -10.62
N GLY A 216 6.68 8.65 -9.86
CA GLY A 216 8.02 9.03 -10.29
C GLY A 216 9.08 8.17 -9.62
N TRP A 217 8.79 6.88 -9.45
CA TRP A 217 9.80 5.89 -9.07
C TRP A 217 10.53 5.51 -10.36
N ASN A 218 11.51 6.33 -10.70
CA ASN A 218 12.43 6.01 -11.78
C ASN A 218 13.31 4.86 -11.30
N MET A 219 13.00 3.66 -11.79
CA MET A 219 13.96 2.59 -11.94
C MET A 219 15.14 3.10 -12.77
N ALA A 220 16.27 3.37 -12.14
CA ALA A 220 17.55 3.42 -12.83
C ALA A 220 18.70 3.33 -11.82
N CYS A 221 18.95 2.12 -11.31
CA CYS A 221 20.32 1.72 -11.01
C CYS A 221 20.44 0.19 -11.10
N LEU A 222 21.48 -0.23 -11.83
CA LEU A 222 21.97 -1.60 -12.04
C LEU A 222 21.14 -2.55 -12.92
N ILE A 223 21.34 -2.44 -14.24
CA ILE A 223 21.84 -3.55 -15.06
C ILE A 223 22.84 -2.94 -16.07
N MET A 224 24.02 -3.58 -16.18
CA MET A 224 25.13 -3.45 -17.15
C MET A 224 25.10 -2.34 -18.20
#